data_AF-E2CAR3-F1
#
_entry.id   AF-E2CAR3-F1
#
_cell.length_a   1.000
_cell.length_b   1.000
_cell.length_c   1.000
_cell.angle_alpha   90.00
_cell.angle_beta   90.00
_cell.angle_gamma   90.00
#
_symmetry.space_group_name_H-M   'P 1'
#
loop_
_entity.id
_entity.type
_entity.pdbx_description
1 polymer ?
#
loop_
_entity_poly.entity_id
_entity_poly.type
_entity_poly.pdbx_seq_one_letter_code
_entity_poly.pdbx_strand_id
1 'polypeptide(L)'
;MPEAGKETGSGVVQDPFGAGSAREKDGGMVSKTEAETAEHSEEWFASAKKIYPMATHGLFRRIKWTLLFITIGIYYFLPFIRFDRGPNAPDQAVLVDMEGRRGYFFFIEIWPQEVYYLTGLLIIAAVALFLMNAIAGRLWCGYLCPQTVWTDLFLWVERKVEGDRRERIVLDNAPWTASKVAKRVTKHFFWIMIAWWTGGAWVLYFNDAPTLVYELATFQAPMAAYIWIAILTSTTYLLAGFMREQVCIYMCPWPRIQAALTDEKALSSR
;
A
#
# COMPACT_ATOMS: atom_id res chain seq x y z
N MET A 1 -43.94 -8.24 -74.77
CA MET A 1 -44.50 -7.19 -73.88
C MET A 1 -44.19 -7.57 -72.43
N PRO A 2 -43.91 -6.59 -71.56
CA PRO A 2 -42.77 -6.59 -70.63
C PRO A 2 -43.14 -6.54 -69.12
N GLU A 3 -42.13 -6.22 -68.28
CA GLU A 3 -42.10 -5.72 -66.87
C GLU A 3 -41.73 -6.76 -65.78
N ALA A 4 -40.68 -6.63 -64.92
CA ALA A 4 -40.12 -5.55 -64.05
C ALA A 4 -41.09 -5.17 -62.90
N GLY A 5 -40.77 -4.89 -61.62
CA GLY A 5 -39.61 -4.75 -60.73
C GLY A 5 -40.16 -4.37 -59.32
N LYS A 6 -39.50 -4.71 -58.19
CA LYS A 6 -38.96 -3.85 -57.10
C LYS A 6 -39.87 -2.87 -56.29
N GLU A 7 -39.54 -2.75 -54.98
CA GLU A 7 -39.63 -1.59 -54.03
C GLU A 7 -40.92 -1.34 -53.18
N THR A 8 -40.89 -1.50 -51.83
CA THR A 8 -40.72 -0.54 -50.68
C THR A 8 -41.93 0.33 -50.27
N GLY A 9 -42.23 0.43 -48.95
CA GLY A 9 -42.76 1.68 -48.33
C GLY A 9 -43.87 1.59 -47.27
N SER A 10 -43.53 1.98 -46.02
CA SER A 10 -44.18 3.00 -45.14
C SER A 10 -45.69 3.01 -44.85
N GLY A 11 -46.06 3.28 -43.59
CA GLY A 11 -47.16 4.22 -43.30
C GLY A 11 -48.18 3.85 -42.22
N VAL A 12 -48.28 4.70 -41.20
CA VAL A 12 -49.14 4.71 -39.99
C VAL A 12 -50.60 5.12 -40.31
N VAL A 13 -51.56 4.85 -39.39
CA VAL A 13 -52.61 5.76 -38.83
C VAL A 13 -53.97 5.07 -38.50
N GLN A 14 -54.16 4.86 -37.18
CA GLN A 14 -55.29 5.17 -36.26
C GLN A 14 -56.81 5.04 -36.56
N ASP A 15 -57.47 4.52 -35.49
CA ASP A 15 -58.74 4.90 -34.82
C ASP A 15 -60.08 4.77 -35.58
N PRO A 16 -61.26 4.83 -34.91
CA PRO A 16 -61.63 4.63 -33.49
C PRO A 16 -62.87 3.69 -33.36
N PHE A 17 -63.33 3.35 -32.15
CA PHE A 17 -64.75 3.21 -31.71
C PHE A 17 -64.81 2.32 -30.46
N GLY A 18 -65.27 2.93 -29.37
CA GLY A 18 -65.35 2.30 -28.06
C GLY A 18 -66.56 1.40 -27.85
N ALA A 19 -66.46 0.60 -26.79
CA ALA A 19 -67.59 0.10 -26.04
C ALA A 19 -67.16 0.04 -24.56
N GLY A 20 -67.94 0.69 -23.70
CA GLY A 20 -67.58 0.93 -22.32
C GLY A 20 -67.98 -0.17 -21.34
N SER A 21 -67.52 0.07 -20.11
CA SER A 21 -68.17 -0.23 -18.84
C SER A 21 -68.40 -1.70 -18.46
N ALA A 22 -67.50 -2.22 -17.63
CA ALA A 22 -67.89 -2.90 -16.39
C ALA A 22 -66.82 -2.70 -15.31
N ARG A 23 -67.29 -2.37 -14.12
CA ARG A 23 -66.57 -1.93 -12.92
C ARG A 23 -66.17 -3.14 -12.07
N GLU A 24 -65.03 -3.03 -11.39
CA GLU A 24 -64.64 -3.71 -10.13
C GLU A 24 -64.23 -5.20 -10.18
N LYS A 25 -62.94 -5.51 -9.94
CA LYS A 25 -62.33 -5.73 -8.61
C LYS A 25 -60.86 -6.20 -8.70
N ASP A 26 -60.06 -5.60 -7.83
CA ASP A 26 -58.84 -6.07 -7.15
C ASP A 26 -57.72 -6.81 -7.90
N GLY A 27 -56.51 -6.26 -7.73
CA GLY A 27 -55.35 -7.09 -7.42
C GLY A 27 -54.13 -6.91 -8.31
N GLY A 28 -53.26 -5.97 -7.95
CA GLY A 28 -51.80 -6.18 -8.04
C GLY A 28 -51.14 -5.96 -9.40
N MET A 29 -51.16 -4.72 -9.91
CA MET A 29 -50.16 -4.25 -10.88
C MET A 29 -48.98 -3.63 -10.12
N VAL A 30 -48.21 -4.48 -9.44
CA VAL A 30 -46.90 -4.14 -8.87
C VAL A 30 -45.90 -5.14 -9.45
N SER A 31 -45.54 -4.97 -10.71
CA SER A 31 -44.74 -5.95 -11.45
C SER A 31 -43.98 -5.29 -12.60
N LYS A 32 -42.81 -4.73 -12.27
CA LYS A 32 -41.54 -4.91 -12.99
C LYS A 32 -40.51 -3.88 -12.56
N THR A 33 -40.94 -2.65 -12.30
CA THR A 33 -40.02 -1.53 -12.03
C THR A 33 -39.32 -1.66 -10.68
N GLU A 34 -40.00 -2.20 -9.66
CA GLU A 34 -39.45 -2.38 -8.30
C GLU A 34 -38.53 -3.62 -8.17
N ALA A 35 -38.67 -4.61 -9.06
CA ALA A 35 -37.83 -5.81 -9.02
C ALA A 35 -36.43 -5.56 -9.60
N GLU A 36 -36.29 -4.69 -10.61
CA GLU A 36 -34.99 -4.28 -11.15
C GLU A 36 -34.24 -3.28 -10.23
N THR A 37 -34.97 -2.51 -9.42
CA THR A 37 -34.35 -1.59 -8.45
C THR A 37 -33.92 -2.29 -7.15
N ALA A 38 -34.50 -3.44 -6.83
CA ALA A 38 -34.14 -4.22 -5.64
C ALA A 38 -32.89 -5.10 -5.83
N GLU A 39 -32.53 -5.47 -7.07
CA GLU A 39 -31.32 -6.27 -7.33
C GLU A 39 -30.03 -5.42 -7.32
N HIS A 40 -30.17 -4.10 -7.44
CA HIS A 40 -29.10 -3.14 -7.23
C HIS A 40 -29.09 -2.66 -5.77
N SER A 41 -29.28 -3.58 -4.81
CA SER A 41 -28.96 -3.30 -3.41
C SER A 41 -27.48 -2.94 -3.36
N GLU A 42 -27.25 -1.65 -3.20
CA GLU A 42 -25.98 -0.97 -3.31
C GLU A 42 -24.85 -1.72 -2.59
N GLU A 43 -24.00 -2.42 -3.37
CA GLU A 43 -22.65 -2.76 -2.92
C GLU A 43 -21.84 -1.45 -2.85
N TRP A 44 -22.09 -0.63 -1.82
CA TRP A 44 -21.33 0.60 -1.53
C TRP A 44 -19.83 0.35 -1.33
N PHE A 45 -19.42 -0.92 -1.20
CA PHE A 45 -18.03 -1.35 -1.08
C PHE A 45 -17.75 -2.55 -1.99
N ALA A 46 -17.38 -2.28 -3.25
CA ALA A 46 -16.84 -3.30 -4.12
C ALA A 46 -15.57 -3.92 -3.49
N SER A 47 -15.56 -5.24 -3.31
CA SER A 47 -14.38 -5.95 -2.82
C SER A 47 -13.19 -5.71 -3.74
N ALA A 48 -12.07 -5.25 -3.17
CA ALA A 48 -10.88 -4.91 -3.93
C ALA A 48 -10.43 -6.08 -4.82
N LYS A 49 -10.45 -5.88 -6.14
CA LYS A 49 -9.98 -6.87 -7.11
C LYS A 49 -8.48 -7.07 -6.93
N LYS A 50 -8.03 -8.31 -6.71
CA LYS A 50 -6.61 -8.64 -6.58
C LYS A 50 -5.86 -8.26 -7.86
N ILE A 51 -4.93 -7.30 -7.75
CA ILE A 51 -4.12 -6.81 -8.87
C ILE A 51 -2.84 -7.65 -8.99
N TYR A 52 -2.54 -8.10 -10.19
CA TYR A 52 -1.29 -8.81 -10.52
C TYR A 52 -0.38 -7.90 -11.35
N PRO A 53 0.54 -7.15 -10.72
CA PRO A 53 1.43 -6.26 -11.45
C PRO A 53 2.41 -7.07 -12.32
N MET A 54 2.59 -6.62 -13.57
CA MET A 54 3.53 -7.19 -14.52
C MET A 54 4.96 -6.73 -14.22
N ALA A 55 5.96 -7.57 -14.48
CA ALA A 55 7.35 -7.16 -14.40
C ALA A 55 7.67 -6.09 -15.47
N THR A 56 8.20 -4.95 -15.04
CA THR A 56 8.73 -3.92 -15.93
C THR A 56 10.26 -3.91 -15.86
N HIS A 57 10.91 -3.69 -17.00
CA HIS A 57 12.38 -3.60 -17.13
C HIS A 57 12.75 -2.22 -17.67
N GLY A 58 13.85 -1.64 -17.19
CA GLY A 58 14.33 -0.34 -17.67
C GLY A 58 15.20 0.40 -16.65
N LEU A 59 15.67 1.60 -17.04
CA LEU A 59 16.51 2.45 -16.20
C LEU A 59 15.81 2.85 -14.90
N PHE A 60 14.57 3.36 -14.98
CA PHE A 60 13.78 3.74 -13.81
C PHE A 60 13.55 2.58 -12.84
N ARG A 61 13.43 1.34 -13.36
CA ARG A 61 13.34 0.14 -12.53
C ARG A 61 14.63 -0.13 -11.76
N ARG A 62 15.79 0.06 -12.39
CA ARG A 62 17.10 -0.09 -11.74
C ARG A 62 17.29 0.99 -10.67
N ILE A 63 16.98 2.24 -10.97
CA ILE A 63 17.04 3.36 -10.01
C ILE A 63 16.17 3.04 -8.79
N LYS A 64 14.94 2.56 -9.01
CA LYS A 64 14.03 2.18 -7.93
C LYS A 64 14.61 1.08 -7.04
N TRP A 65 15.23 0.06 -7.63
CA TRP A 65 15.91 -0.99 -6.86
C TRP A 65 17.10 -0.45 -6.07
N THR A 66 17.92 0.41 -6.68
CA THR A 66 19.05 1.06 -5.99
C THR A 66 18.56 1.86 -4.79
N LEU A 67 17.54 2.70 -4.96
CA LEU A 67 16.94 3.47 -3.87
C LEU A 67 16.34 2.57 -2.79
N LEU A 68 15.64 1.50 -3.17
CA LEU A 68 15.11 0.51 -2.23
C LEU A 68 16.21 -0.12 -1.39
N PHE A 69 17.31 -0.56 -2.00
CA PHE A 69 18.43 -1.15 -1.25
C PHE A 69 19.14 -0.14 -0.36
N ILE A 70 19.27 1.11 -0.81
CA ILE A 70 19.87 2.18 0.00
C ILE A 70 18.98 2.50 1.21
N THR A 71 17.68 2.70 1.04
CA THR A 71 16.78 3.07 2.14
C THR A 71 16.64 1.93 3.14
N ILE A 72 16.48 0.69 2.67
CA ILE A 72 16.46 -0.50 3.52
C ILE A 72 17.82 -0.69 4.21
N GLY A 73 18.93 -0.50 3.49
CA GLY A 73 20.27 -0.59 4.05
C GLY A 73 20.49 0.41 5.18
N ILE A 74 20.17 1.68 4.95
CA ILE A 74 20.23 2.72 5.99
C ILE A 74 19.37 2.30 7.18
N TYR A 75 18.12 1.89 6.94
CA TYR A 75 17.21 1.48 8.00
C TYR A 75 17.75 0.33 8.88
N TYR A 76 18.40 -0.67 8.29
CA TYR A 76 18.96 -1.80 9.04
C TYR A 76 20.32 -1.49 9.69
N PHE A 77 21.19 -0.72 9.03
CA PHE A 77 22.56 -0.52 9.48
C PHE A 77 22.75 0.69 10.39
N LEU A 78 21.90 1.73 10.26
CA LEU A 78 22.00 2.95 11.08
C LEU A 78 22.07 2.69 12.61
N PRO A 79 21.27 1.78 13.21
CA PRO A 79 21.34 1.55 14.66
C PRO A 79 22.64 0.85 15.09
N PHE A 80 23.36 0.19 14.19
CA PHE A 80 24.66 -0.45 14.50
C PHE A 80 25.85 0.50 14.35
N ILE A 81 25.65 1.70 13.78
CA ILE A 81 26.73 2.68 13.66
C ILE A 81 27.06 3.20 15.07
N ARG A 82 28.32 3.00 15.48
CA ARG A 82 28.83 3.54 16.75
C ARG A 82 29.36 4.94 16.55
N PHE A 83 29.01 5.83 17.48
CA PHE A 83 29.40 7.23 17.47
C PHE A 83 29.76 7.65 18.89
N ASP A 84 31.05 7.93 19.11
CA ASP A 84 31.56 8.34 20.41
C ASP A 84 31.16 9.79 20.73
N ARG A 85 30.49 9.98 21.87
CA ARG A 85 30.01 11.28 22.38
C ARG A 85 30.64 11.62 23.73
N GLY A 86 31.61 10.83 24.19
CA GLY A 86 32.20 10.92 25.51
C GLY A 86 31.65 9.88 26.50
N PRO A 87 32.24 9.81 27.71
CA PRO A 87 32.12 8.65 28.61
C PRO A 87 30.75 8.47 29.29
N ASN A 88 29.85 9.45 29.21
CA ASN A 88 28.56 9.44 29.93
C ASN A 88 27.34 9.32 28.99
N ALA A 89 27.56 9.11 27.69
CA ALA A 89 26.49 9.04 26.70
C ALA A 89 26.53 7.69 25.96
N PRO A 90 25.37 7.15 25.56
CA PRO A 90 25.33 5.95 24.74
C PRO A 90 26.03 6.21 23.41
N ASP A 91 26.76 5.21 22.93
CA ASP A 91 27.62 5.26 21.74
C ASP A 91 26.91 4.79 20.46
N GLN A 92 25.57 4.74 20.46
CA GLN A 92 24.76 4.45 19.27
C GLN A 92 24.43 5.72 18.50
N ALA A 93 24.73 5.76 17.19
CA ALA A 93 24.58 6.95 16.34
C ALA A 93 23.15 7.52 16.31
N VAL A 94 22.13 6.67 16.23
CA VAL A 94 20.73 7.09 16.34
C VAL A 94 20.03 6.24 17.38
N LEU A 95 19.65 6.86 18.49
CA LEU A 95 19.01 6.19 19.62
C LEU A 95 17.93 7.11 20.21
N VAL A 96 16.72 6.59 20.34
CA VAL A 96 15.65 7.24 21.09
C VAL A 96 15.61 6.60 22.46
N ASP A 97 16.36 7.19 23.39
CA ASP A 97 16.44 6.70 24.76
C ASP A 97 15.18 7.11 25.54
N MET A 98 14.33 6.12 25.82
CA MET A 98 13.11 6.31 26.59
C MET A 98 13.38 6.48 28.09
N GLU A 99 14.46 5.89 28.63
CA GLU A 99 14.81 5.94 30.05
C GLU A 99 15.43 7.29 30.41
N GLY A 100 16.44 7.69 29.63
CA GLY A 100 17.09 8.99 29.74
C GLY A 100 16.21 10.15 29.27
N ARG A 101 15.10 9.87 28.57
CA ARG A 101 14.22 10.83 27.89
C ARG A 101 15.01 11.74 26.94
N ARG A 102 15.90 11.16 26.14
CA ARG A 102 16.79 11.88 25.23
C ARG A 102 16.78 11.24 23.85
N GLY A 103 16.70 12.07 22.81
CA GLY A 103 16.89 11.62 21.43
C GLY A 103 18.31 11.90 20.98
N TYR A 104 19.05 10.89 20.56
CA TYR A 104 20.39 11.03 20.03
C TYR A 104 20.39 10.88 18.51
N PHE A 105 20.92 11.87 17.80
CA PHE A 105 21.12 11.83 16.35
C PHE A 105 22.53 12.33 15.99
N PHE A 106 23.48 11.40 15.86
CA PHE A 106 24.92 11.66 15.75
C PHE A 106 25.41 12.54 16.90
N PHE A 107 25.85 13.77 16.63
CA PHE A 107 26.30 14.74 17.65
C PHE A 107 25.16 15.58 18.25
N ILE A 108 23.96 15.48 17.70
CA ILE A 108 22.79 16.24 18.16
C ILE A 108 22.12 15.44 19.28
N GLU A 109 22.15 15.99 20.49
CA GLU A 109 21.36 15.52 21.63
C GLU A 109 20.09 16.37 21.70
N ILE A 110 18.94 15.76 21.51
CA ILE A 110 17.63 16.42 21.53
C ILE A 110 17.02 16.18 22.91
N TRP A 111 16.93 17.24 23.69
CA TRP A 111 16.20 17.24 24.94
C TRP A 111 14.69 17.45 24.70
N PRO A 112 13.80 16.92 25.56
CA PRO A 112 12.35 17.12 25.42
C PRO A 112 11.92 18.59 25.41
N GLN A 113 12.71 19.48 26.01
CA GLN A 113 12.49 20.93 26.02
C GLN A 113 12.93 21.59 24.71
N GLU A 114 13.81 20.93 23.95
CA GLU A 114 14.42 21.42 22.72
C GLU A 114 13.72 20.89 21.46
N VAL A 115 12.47 20.45 21.61
CA VAL A 115 11.62 19.93 20.52
C VAL A 115 11.47 20.95 19.38
N TYR A 116 11.77 22.23 19.59
CA TYR A 116 11.82 23.23 18.52
C TYR A 116 12.87 22.94 17.43
N TYR A 117 14.00 22.28 17.75
CA TYR A 117 14.95 21.82 16.73
C TYR A 117 14.32 20.72 15.86
N LEU A 118 13.57 19.81 16.49
CA LEU A 118 12.83 18.76 15.78
C LEU A 118 11.72 19.36 14.91
N THR A 119 10.94 20.32 15.40
CA THR A 119 9.89 20.96 14.59
C THR A 119 10.48 21.73 13.41
N GLY A 120 11.58 22.45 13.60
CA GLY A 120 12.31 23.11 12.52
C GLY A 120 12.76 22.12 11.44
N LEU A 121 13.33 20.99 11.85
CA LEU A 121 13.73 19.91 10.93
C LEU A 121 12.53 19.33 10.18
N LEU A 122 11.40 19.10 10.86
CA LEU A 122 10.17 18.59 10.24
C LEU A 122 9.58 19.57 9.22
N ILE A 123 9.65 20.88 9.48
CA ILE A 123 9.21 21.91 8.52
C ILE A 123 10.09 21.86 7.28
N ILE A 124 11.41 21.81 7.44
CA ILE A 124 12.35 21.71 6.30
C ILE A 124 12.09 20.42 5.52
N ALA A 125 11.90 19.29 6.21
CA ALA A 125 11.58 18.01 5.58
C ALA A 125 10.25 18.06 4.80
N ALA A 126 9.23 18.70 5.36
CA ALA A 126 7.95 18.88 4.68
C ALA A 126 8.10 19.76 3.42
N VAL A 127 8.80 20.89 3.51
CA VAL A 127 9.08 21.77 2.36
C VAL A 127 9.90 21.02 1.29
N ALA A 128 10.93 20.28 1.69
CA ALA A 128 11.73 19.46 0.78
C ALA A 128 10.88 18.39 0.08
N LEU A 129 9.99 17.74 0.82
CA LEU A 129 9.04 16.77 0.28
C LEU A 129 8.08 17.42 -0.74
N PHE A 130 7.52 18.58 -0.43
CA PHE A 130 6.66 19.32 -1.38
C PHE A 130 7.44 19.72 -2.63
N LEU A 131 8.63 20.29 -2.47
CA LEU A 131 9.47 20.72 -3.59
C LEU A 131 9.86 19.54 -4.50
N MET A 132 10.26 18.42 -3.90
CA MET A 132 10.63 17.21 -4.64
C MET A 132 9.45 16.66 -5.47
N ASN A 133 8.23 16.71 -4.94
CA ASN A 133 7.04 16.28 -5.67
C ASN A 133 6.54 17.32 -6.68
N ALA A 134 6.75 18.62 -6.45
CA ALA A 134 6.46 19.65 -7.45
C ALA A 134 7.33 19.50 -8.71
N ILE A 135 8.59 19.08 -8.55
CA ILE A 135 9.53 18.89 -9.67
C ILE A 135 9.28 17.59 -10.44
N ALA A 136 9.00 16.47 -9.74
CA ALA A 136 8.99 15.13 -10.36
C ALA A 136 7.69 14.33 -10.12
N GLY A 137 6.61 14.96 -9.66
CA GLY A 137 5.24 14.44 -9.58
C GLY A 137 5.02 13.29 -8.60
N ARG A 138 5.72 12.16 -8.74
CA ARG A 138 5.52 10.95 -7.92
C ARG A 138 6.82 10.38 -7.35
N LEU A 139 7.87 11.19 -7.22
CA LEU A 139 9.18 10.69 -6.78
C LEU A 139 9.10 10.12 -5.35
N TRP A 140 8.40 10.78 -4.43
CA TRP A 140 8.21 10.25 -3.08
C TRP A 140 7.38 8.96 -3.07
N CYS A 141 6.12 9.04 -3.50
CA CYS A 141 5.20 7.91 -3.44
C CYS A 141 5.62 6.72 -4.31
N GLY A 142 6.33 6.96 -5.42
CA GLY A 142 6.78 5.92 -6.33
C GLY A 142 8.08 5.24 -5.94
N TYR A 143 8.96 5.90 -5.18
CA TYR A 143 10.34 5.43 -4.95
C TYR A 143 10.80 5.40 -3.49
N LEU A 144 10.35 6.33 -2.64
CA LEU A 144 10.87 6.51 -1.28
C LEU A 144 9.85 6.19 -0.18
N CYS A 145 8.55 6.22 -0.50
CA CYS A 145 7.51 5.94 0.48
C CYS A 145 7.71 4.55 1.11
N PRO A 146 7.70 4.43 2.45
CA PRO A 146 7.88 3.15 3.12
C PRO A 146 6.86 2.10 2.66
N GLN A 147 5.59 2.49 2.52
CA GLN A 147 4.59 1.54 2.03
C GLN A 147 4.95 0.95 0.66
N THR A 148 5.48 1.78 -0.26
CA THR A 148 5.90 1.36 -1.59
C THR A 148 7.12 0.46 -1.54
N VAL A 149 8.16 0.86 -0.79
CA VAL A 149 9.41 0.10 -0.65
C VAL A 149 9.16 -1.34 -0.15
N TRP A 150 8.33 -1.50 0.88
CA TRP A 150 8.00 -2.82 1.43
C TRP A 150 7.07 -3.61 0.52
N THR A 151 6.05 -2.96 -0.08
CA THR A 151 5.15 -3.64 -1.04
C THR A 151 5.90 -4.14 -2.27
N ASP A 152 6.85 -3.36 -2.80
CA ASP A 152 7.68 -3.79 -3.94
C ASP A 152 8.57 -4.98 -3.60
N LEU A 153 9.12 -5.02 -2.38
CA LEU A 153 9.91 -6.15 -1.89
C LEU A 153 9.05 -7.42 -1.78
N PHE A 154 7.83 -7.30 -1.22
CA PHE A 154 6.87 -8.41 -1.11
C PHE A 154 6.43 -8.92 -2.49
N LEU A 155 6.17 -8.02 -3.44
CA LEU A 155 5.83 -8.34 -4.82
C LEU A 155 7.01 -8.96 -5.59
N TRP A 156 8.24 -8.62 -5.24
CA TRP A 156 9.41 -9.27 -5.81
C TRP A 156 9.57 -10.69 -5.32
N VAL A 157 9.40 -10.93 -4.01
CA VAL A 157 9.36 -12.29 -3.44
C VAL A 157 8.25 -13.10 -4.09
N GLU A 158 7.03 -12.55 -4.18
CA GLU A 158 5.89 -13.25 -4.78
C GLU A 158 6.18 -13.63 -6.24
N ARG A 159 6.81 -12.74 -7.02
CA ARG A 159 7.23 -13.05 -8.39
C ARG A 159 8.32 -14.11 -8.47
N LYS A 160 9.26 -14.12 -7.51
CA LYS A 160 10.36 -15.09 -7.49
C LYS A 160 9.88 -16.50 -7.12
N VAL A 161 8.86 -16.60 -6.26
CA VAL A 161 8.31 -17.87 -5.77
C VAL A 161 7.17 -18.40 -6.65
N GLU A 162 6.22 -17.54 -7.03
CA GLU A 162 5.00 -17.95 -7.74
C GLU A 162 5.06 -17.73 -9.26
N GLY A 163 5.98 -16.89 -9.73
CA GLY A 163 6.13 -16.56 -11.16
C GLY A 163 5.58 -15.18 -11.55
N ASP A 164 5.61 -14.88 -12.85
CA ASP A 164 5.12 -13.60 -13.36
C ASP A 164 3.57 -13.52 -13.35
N ARG A 165 3.00 -12.43 -13.86
CA ARG A 165 1.54 -12.17 -13.86
C ARG A 165 0.71 -13.35 -14.37
N ARG A 166 1.06 -13.93 -15.53
CA ARG A 166 0.26 -15.01 -16.15
C ARG A 166 0.28 -16.28 -15.31
N GLU A 167 1.46 -16.67 -14.81
CA GLU A 167 1.64 -17.86 -13.97
C GLU A 167 0.87 -17.75 -12.66
N ARG A 168 0.84 -16.56 -12.05
CA ARG A 168 0.06 -16.31 -10.83
C ARG A 168 -1.44 -16.41 -11.06
N ILE A 169 -1.96 -15.85 -12.15
CA ILE A 169 -3.39 -15.98 -12.50
C ILE A 169 -3.76 -17.45 -12.70
N VAL A 170 -2.91 -18.22 -13.40
CA VAL A 170 -3.12 -19.67 -13.59
C VAL A 170 -3.04 -20.41 -12.25
N LEU A 171 -2.05 -20.09 -11.40
CA LEU A 171 -1.86 -20.72 -10.09
C LEU A 171 -3.02 -20.42 -9.13
N ASP A 172 -3.57 -19.22 -9.17
CA ASP A 172 -4.75 -18.83 -8.40
C ASP A 172 -5.98 -19.66 -8.80
N ASN A 173 -6.20 -19.87 -10.11
CA ASN A 173 -7.34 -20.65 -10.63
C ASN A 173 -7.14 -22.18 -10.59
N ALA A 174 -5.91 -22.66 -10.42
CA ALA A 174 -5.60 -24.10 -10.37
C ALA A 174 -6.12 -24.77 -9.07
N PRO A 175 -6.44 -26.08 -9.09
CA PRO A 175 -6.82 -26.81 -7.88
C PRO A 175 -5.70 -26.83 -6.83
N TRP A 176 -6.07 -27.06 -5.56
CA TRP A 176 -5.13 -27.18 -4.45
C TRP A 176 -4.26 -28.42 -4.60
N THR A 177 -3.10 -28.27 -5.22
CA THR A 177 -2.06 -29.30 -5.35
C THR A 177 -0.93 -29.08 -4.32
N ALA A 178 -0.17 -30.11 -4.00
CA ALA A 178 0.99 -30.00 -3.09
C ALA A 178 1.99 -28.93 -3.57
N SER A 179 2.20 -28.81 -4.88
CA SER A 179 3.04 -27.76 -5.49
C SER A 179 2.50 -26.35 -5.24
N LYS A 180 1.16 -26.14 -5.37
CA LYS A 180 0.52 -24.86 -5.05
C LYS A 180 0.67 -24.50 -3.59
N VAL A 181 0.46 -25.46 -2.68
CA VAL A 181 0.63 -25.24 -1.24
C VAL A 181 2.08 -24.88 -0.91
N ALA A 182 3.06 -25.63 -1.45
CA ALA A 182 4.48 -25.35 -1.23
C ALA A 182 4.87 -23.93 -1.68
N LYS A 183 4.41 -23.49 -2.86
CA LYS A 183 4.64 -22.11 -3.34
C LYS A 183 4.02 -21.06 -2.41
N ARG A 184 2.77 -21.27 -1.97
CA ARG A 184 2.08 -20.34 -1.06
C ARG A 184 2.78 -20.24 0.30
N VAL A 185 3.11 -21.38 0.89
CA VAL A 185 3.85 -21.44 2.17
C VAL A 185 5.20 -20.76 2.04
N THR A 186 5.96 -21.04 0.97
CA THR A 186 7.26 -20.41 0.73
C THR A 186 7.14 -18.90 0.61
N LYS A 187 6.12 -18.39 -0.09
CA LYS A 187 5.85 -16.94 -0.16
C LYS A 187 5.58 -16.35 1.21
N HIS A 188 4.65 -16.94 1.98
CA HIS A 188 4.28 -16.43 3.29
C HIS A 188 5.45 -16.50 4.28
N PHE A 189 6.28 -17.54 4.20
CA PHE A 189 7.52 -17.64 4.97
C PHE A 189 8.44 -16.46 4.72
N PHE A 190 8.74 -16.13 3.46
CA PHE A 190 9.59 -14.97 3.14
C PHE A 190 8.94 -13.64 3.52
N TRP A 191 7.62 -13.50 3.36
CA TRP A 191 6.90 -12.30 3.80
C TRP A 191 7.00 -12.09 5.31
N ILE A 192 6.82 -13.15 6.09
CA ILE A 192 6.95 -13.09 7.55
C ILE A 192 8.40 -12.79 7.94
N MET A 193 9.40 -13.40 7.29
CA MET A 193 10.81 -13.11 7.56
C MET A 193 11.17 -11.65 7.32
N ILE A 194 10.73 -11.06 6.20
CA ILE A 194 10.96 -9.65 5.90
C ILE A 194 10.24 -8.75 6.91
N ALA A 195 8.99 -9.07 7.26
CA ALA A 195 8.23 -8.32 8.24
C ALA A 195 8.86 -8.40 9.64
N TRP A 196 9.37 -9.57 10.01
CA TRP A 196 10.03 -9.81 11.29
C TRP A 196 11.33 -9.04 11.42
N TRP A 197 12.18 -9.07 10.38
CA TRP A 197 13.37 -8.22 10.33
C TRP A 197 13.01 -6.74 10.40
N THR A 198 11.95 -6.30 9.71
CA THR A 198 11.50 -4.91 9.76
C THR A 198 11.09 -4.52 11.18
N GLY A 199 10.22 -5.30 11.82
CA GLY A 199 9.80 -5.04 13.19
C GLY A 199 10.96 -5.08 14.18
N GLY A 200 11.88 -6.03 14.02
CA GLY A 200 13.10 -6.14 14.81
C GLY A 200 13.98 -4.91 14.72
N ALA A 201 14.29 -4.46 13.49
CA ALA A 201 15.12 -3.29 13.26
C ALA A 201 14.53 -2.01 13.86
N TRP A 202 13.21 -1.84 13.82
CA TRP A 202 12.56 -0.69 14.47
C TRP A 202 12.82 -0.63 15.97
N VAL A 203 12.77 -1.77 16.67
CA VAL A 203 12.97 -1.78 18.12
C VAL A 203 14.43 -1.48 18.50
N LEU A 204 15.39 -1.76 17.62
CA LEU A 204 16.81 -1.37 17.80
C LEU A 204 17.04 0.15 17.83
N TYR A 205 16.06 0.96 17.41
CA TYR A 205 16.15 2.41 17.55
C TYR A 205 15.82 2.91 18.96
N PHE A 206 15.21 2.08 19.82
CA PHE A 206 14.76 2.46 21.16
C PHE A 206 15.62 1.90 22.29
N ASN A 207 16.46 0.90 21.99
CA ASN A 207 17.38 0.28 22.94
C ASN A 207 18.75 0.13 22.26
N ASP A 208 19.81 -0.09 23.05
CA ASP A 208 21.13 -0.34 22.48
C ASP A 208 21.11 -1.58 21.55
N ALA A 209 21.46 -1.36 20.28
CA ALA A 209 21.22 -2.34 19.23
C ALA A 209 22.02 -3.64 19.40
N PRO A 210 23.35 -3.63 19.69
CA PRO A 210 24.10 -4.86 19.92
C PRO A 210 23.58 -5.64 21.13
N THR A 211 23.28 -4.94 22.22
CA THR A 211 22.79 -5.55 23.46
C THR A 211 21.41 -6.20 23.25
N LEU A 212 20.47 -5.48 22.62
CA LEU A 212 19.14 -6.02 22.37
C LEU A 212 19.17 -7.22 21.43
N VAL A 213 20.02 -7.23 20.40
CA VAL A 213 20.18 -8.40 19.50
C VAL A 213 20.65 -9.62 20.29
N TYR A 214 21.60 -9.44 21.20
CA TYR A 214 22.07 -10.52 22.06
C TYR A 214 20.96 -11.02 22.99
N GLU A 215 20.24 -10.11 23.66
CA GLU A 215 19.13 -10.45 24.57
C GLU A 215 17.97 -11.15 23.84
N LEU A 216 17.67 -10.75 22.60
CA LEU A 216 16.67 -11.42 21.77
C LEU A 216 17.11 -12.84 21.43
N ALA A 217 18.40 -13.06 21.18
CA ALA A 217 18.96 -14.38 20.90
C ALA A 217 19.03 -15.29 22.13
N THR A 218 19.25 -14.72 23.33
CA THR A 218 19.27 -15.47 24.60
C THR A 218 17.89 -15.62 25.25
N PHE A 219 16.82 -15.07 24.63
CA PHE A 219 15.47 -15.02 25.19
C PHE A 219 15.35 -14.24 26.50
N GLN A 220 16.26 -13.28 26.73
CA GLN A 220 16.30 -12.45 27.94
C GLN A 220 15.81 -11.02 27.72
N ALA A 221 15.41 -10.68 26.49
CA ALA A 221 14.95 -9.33 26.17
C ALA A 221 13.67 -8.95 26.95
N PRO A 222 13.43 -7.65 27.21
CA PRO A 222 12.22 -7.19 27.86
C PRO A 222 10.97 -7.59 27.07
N MET A 223 9.90 -7.99 27.77
CA MET A 223 8.65 -8.42 27.13
C MET A 223 8.06 -7.36 26.18
N ALA A 224 8.27 -6.07 26.50
CA ALA A 224 7.89 -4.96 25.65
C ALA A 224 8.52 -5.04 24.25
N ALA A 225 9.80 -5.44 24.15
CA ALA A 225 10.48 -5.59 22.86
C ALA A 225 9.80 -6.68 22.01
N TYR A 226 9.50 -7.85 22.58
CA TYR A 226 8.79 -8.92 21.86
C TYR A 226 7.40 -8.49 21.39
N ILE A 227 6.63 -7.80 22.24
CA ILE A 227 5.30 -7.30 21.89
C ILE A 227 5.39 -6.31 20.72
N TRP A 228 6.30 -5.34 20.77
CA TRP A 228 6.47 -4.37 19.69
C TRP A 228 6.95 -5.02 18.39
N ILE A 229 7.90 -5.96 18.46
CA ILE A 229 8.32 -6.74 17.29
C ILE A 229 7.11 -7.46 16.68
N ALA A 230 6.28 -8.14 17.48
CA ALA A 230 5.10 -8.86 16.99
C ALA A 230 4.05 -7.93 16.38
N ILE A 231 3.78 -6.78 17.00
CA ILE A 231 2.85 -5.77 16.48
C ILE A 231 3.37 -5.23 15.14
N LEU A 232 4.63 -4.82 15.07
CA LEU A 232 5.20 -4.24 13.85
C LEU A 232 5.29 -5.27 12.74
N THR A 233 5.70 -6.51 13.06
CA THR A 233 5.71 -7.63 12.11
C THR A 233 4.33 -7.90 11.56
N SER A 234 3.31 -8.02 12.42
CA SER A 234 1.93 -8.28 11.97
C SER A 234 1.39 -7.13 11.14
N THR A 235 1.65 -5.89 11.54
CA THR A 235 1.22 -4.69 10.81
C THR A 235 1.90 -4.62 9.43
N THR A 236 3.23 -4.77 9.34
CA THR A 236 3.96 -4.79 8.06
C THR A 236 3.48 -5.92 7.16
N TYR A 237 3.26 -7.11 7.71
CA TYR A 237 2.77 -8.26 6.97
C TYR A 237 1.36 -8.02 6.37
N LEU A 238 0.45 -7.42 7.16
CA LEU A 238 -0.90 -7.09 6.71
C LEU A 238 -0.90 -5.96 5.67
N LEU A 239 -0.20 -4.87 5.96
CA LEU A 239 -0.19 -3.67 5.12
C LEU A 239 0.53 -3.91 3.79
N ALA A 240 1.72 -4.53 3.79
CA ALA A 240 2.48 -4.76 2.56
C ALA A 240 2.05 -6.05 1.83
N GLY A 241 1.56 -7.05 2.56
CA GLY A 241 1.13 -8.33 2.00
C GLY A 241 -0.24 -8.29 1.35
N PHE A 242 -1.24 -7.75 2.06
CA PHE A 242 -2.66 -7.85 1.66
C PHE A 242 -3.24 -6.52 1.23
N MET A 243 -3.06 -5.46 2.02
CA MET A 243 -3.71 -4.17 1.75
C MET A 243 -3.05 -3.42 0.58
N ARG A 244 -1.71 -3.42 0.48
CA ARG A 244 -0.93 -2.88 -0.64
C ARG A 244 -1.42 -1.50 -1.10
N GLU A 245 -2.06 -1.42 -2.27
CA GLU A 245 -2.59 -0.17 -2.84
C GLU A 245 -3.73 0.43 -2.01
N GLN A 246 -4.47 -0.37 -1.24
CA GLN A 246 -5.55 0.09 -0.36
C GLN A 246 -5.02 1.05 0.72
N VAL A 247 -3.78 0.83 1.18
CA VAL A 247 -3.12 1.76 2.12
C VAL A 247 -2.95 3.13 1.47
N CYS A 248 -2.52 3.17 0.21
CA CYS A 248 -2.34 4.43 -0.50
C CYS A 248 -3.67 5.13 -0.80
N ILE A 249 -4.75 4.39 -1.08
CA ILE A 249 -6.06 4.96 -1.43
C ILE A 249 -6.81 5.47 -0.20
N TYR A 250 -6.82 4.69 0.88
CA TYR A 250 -7.70 4.93 2.04
C TYR A 250 -6.98 5.44 3.28
N MET A 251 -5.74 5.03 3.53
CA MET A 251 -5.00 5.40 4.74
C MET A 251 -4.06 6.59 4.52
N CYS A 252 -3.44 6.67 3.34
CA CYS A 252 -2.48 7.71 3.03
C CYS A 252 -3.21 9.01 2.67
N PRO A 253 -2.98 10.13 3.40
CA PRO A 253 -3.58 11.41 3.05
C PRO A 253 -2.90 12.04 1.82
N TRP A 254 -1.70 11.59 1.47
CA TRP A 254 -0.85 12.23 0.47
C TRP A 254 -1.47 12.28 -0.93
N PRO A 255 -2.07 11.21 -1.50
CA PRO A 255 -2.64 11.28 -2.84
C PRO A 255 -3.74 12.35 -2.98
N ARG A 256 -4.48 12.64 -1.91
CA ARG A 256 -5.51 13.69 -1.89
C ARG A 256 -4.89 15.08 -1.87
N ILE A 257 -3.88 15.30 -1.01
CA ILE A 257 -3.14 16.56 -0.95
C ILE A 257 -2.46 16.84 -2.29
N GLN A 258 -1.85 15.82 -2.88
CA GLN A 258 -1.19 15.94 -4.17
C GLN A 258 -2.18 16.29 -5.29
N ALA A 259 -3.34 15.64 -5.34
CA ALA A 259 -4.37 15.96 -6.32
C ALA A 259 -4.87 17.41 -6.21
N ALA A 260 -4.95 17.96 -4.99
CA ALA A 260 -5.31 19.35 -4.77
C ALA A 260 -4.20 20.34 -5.17
N LEU A 261 -2.92 19.91 -5.19
CA LEU A 261 -1.77 20.74 -5.56
C LEU A 261 -1.46 20.72 -7.07
N THR A 262 -1.91 19.69 -7.78
CA THR A 262 -1.69 19.56 -9.23
C THR A 262 -2.89 20.12 -10.00
N ASP A 263 -2.71 21.28 -10.65
CA ASP A 263 -3.65 21.86 -11.61
C ASP A 263 -3.46 21.23 -13.00
N GLU A 264 -4.46 21.33 -13.89
CA GLU A 264 -4.43 20.82 -15.27
C GLU A 264 -3.23 21.36 -16.07
N LYS A 265 -2.72 22.53 -15.67
CA LYS A 265 -1.55 23.20 -16.28
C LYS A 265 -0.19 22.74 -15.74
N ALA A 266 -0.13 21.81 -14.78
CA ALA A 266 1.12 21.32 -14.22
C ALA A 266 1.92 20.48 -15.25
N LEU A 267 3.24 20.61 -15.28
CA LEU A 267 4.10 19.88 -16.23
C LEU A 267 4.04 18.35 -16.10
N SER A 268 3.49 17.81 -15.00
CA SER A 268 3.35 16.37 -14.79
C SER A 268 2.07 15.76 -15.38
N SER A 269 1.16 16.56 -15.96
CA SER A 269 -0.12 16.10 -16.53
C SER A 269 -0.09 15.96 -18.06
N ARG A 270 1.05 16.25 -18.72
CA ARG A 270 1.26 16.05 -20.15
C ARG A 270 2.11 14.81 -20.44
#